data_AF-A0A7Y4MVT8-F1
#
_entry.id   AF-A0A7Y4MVT8-F1
#
_cell.length_a   1.000
_cell.length_b   1.000
_cell.length_c   1.000
_cell.angle_alpha   90.00
_cell.angle_beta   90.00
_cell.angle_gamma   90.00
#
_symmetry.space_group_name_H-M   'P 1'
#
loop_
_entity.id
_entity.type
_entity.pdbx_description
1 polymer ?
#
loop_
_entity_poly.entity_id
_entity_poly.type
_entity_poly.pdbx_seq_one_letter_code
_entity_poly.pdbx_strand_id
1 'polypeptide(L)'
;AVIWQDPAALAREDKGAPAAPFRFDREETGGTSPKVVVTDANGVTWFVKFGFEAKPETFASRIVRSAGYFAPICYVVTDGQIQGIPAGKLKRADKAIDETTGRFSQARFAREVEFVKDASWTLDEPTIKA
;
A
#
# COMPACT_ATOMS: atom_id res chain seq x y z
N ALA A 1 -0.54 32.48 0.77
CA ALA A 1 -0.30 31.07 1.12
C ALA A 1 0.39 30.40 -0.06
N VAL A 2 1.47 29.64 0.17
CA VAL A 2 2.06 28.78 -0.87
C VAL A 2 1.16 27.55 -0.96
N ILE A 3 0.32 27.49 -1.99
CA ILE A 3 -0.64 26.40 -2.21
C ILE A 3 -0.03 25.18 -2.90
N TRP A 4 1.24 25.27 -3.31
CA TRP A 4 1.92 24.24 -4.06
C TRP A 4 3.43 24.24 -3.75
N GLN A 5 3.94 23.09 -3.33
CA GLN A 5 5.37 22.81 -3.25
C GLN A 5 5.71 21.77 -4.31
N ASP A 6 6.89 21.88 -4.93
CA ASP A 6 7.34 20.94 -5.97
C ASP A 6 7.33 19.50 -5.43
N PRO A 7 6.47 18.62 -5.96
CA PRO A 7 6.34 17.25 -5.47
C PRO A 7 7.59 16.40 -5.76
N ALA A 8 8.53 16.88 -6.59
CA ALA A 8 9.77 16.17 -6.89
C ALA A 8 10.60 15.89 -5.63
N ALA A 9 10.47 16.70 -4.57
CA ALA A 9 11.11 16.42 -3.29
C ALA A 9 10.54 15.16 -2.58
N LEU A 10 9.21 14.94 -2.66
CA LEU A 10 8.51 13.77 -2.08
C LEU A 10 8.67 12.50 -2.94
N ALA A 11 9.12 12.63 -4.19
CA ALA A 11 9.37 11.52 -5.09
C ALA A 11 10.74 10.83 -4.85
N ARG A 12 11.65 11.46 -4.10
CA ARG A 12 13.05 11.00 -3.93
C ARG A 12 13.21 9.67 -3.19
N GLU A 13 12.16 9.17 -2.55
CA GLU A 13 12.21 7.92 -1.79
C GLU A 13 11.54 6.73 -2.50
N ASP A 14 11.27 6.82 -3.80
CA ASP A 14 10.73 5.68 -4.57
C ASP A 14 11.82 4.61 -4.76
N LYS A 15 11.70 3.50 -4.01
CA LYS A 15 12.56 2.31 -4.13
C LYS A 15 12.17 1.44 -5.34
N GLY A 16 11.27 1.93 -6.20
CA GLY A 16 10.77 1.23 -7.37
C GLY A 16 9.49 0.44 -7.11
N ALA A 17 8.99 -0.19 -8.16
CA ALA A 17 7.80 -1.04 -8.11
C ALA A 17 8.06 -2.33 -7.30
N PRO A 18 7.00 -2.96 -6.73
CA PRO A 18 7.11 -4.22 -6.00
C PRO A 18 7.80 -5.30 -6.82
N ALA A 19 8.78 -6.00 -6.21
CA ALA A 19 9.55 -7.05 -6.89
C ALA A 19 9.27 -8.43 -6.30
N ALA A 20 8.74 -9.36 -7.10
CA ALA A 20 8.57 -10.75 -6.69
C ALA A 20 9.93 -11.44 -6.43
N PRO A 21 10.01 -12.47 -5.56
CA PRO A 21 8.91 -13.08 -4.81
C PRO A 21 8.37 -12.22 -3.67
N PHE A 22 7.07 -12.39 -3.36
CA PHE A 22 6.43 -11.75 -2.22
C PHE A 22 6.29 -12.77 -1.08
N ARG A 23 6.81 -12.46 0.10
CA ARG A 23 6.71 -13.29 1.30
C ARG A 23 5.60 -12.76 2.20
N PHE A 24 4.69 -13.64 2.62
CA PHE A 24 3.65 -13.30 3.58
C PHE A 24 4.25 -12.98 4.95
N ASP A 25 3.88 -11.83 5.51
CA ASP A 25 4.25 -11.45 6.88
C ASP A 25 3.07 -11.63 7.83
N ARG A 26 1.91 -11.02 7.51
CA ARG A 26 0.69 -11.10 8.31
C ARG A 26 -0.56 -10.75 7.51
N GLU A 27 -1.73 -11.20 7.99
CA GLU A 27 -3.00 -10.62 7.56
C GLU A 27 -3.27 -9.35 8.38
N GLU A 28 -3.75 -8.29 7.72
CA GLU A 28 -4.07 -7.02 8.36
C GLU A 28 -5.59 -6.84 8.41
N THR A 29 -6.18 -7.00 9.60
CA THR A 29 -7.63 -7.06 9.77
C THR A 29 -8.31 -5.72 10.03
N GLY A 30 -7.58 -4.61 10.09
CA GLY A 30 -8.19 -3.27 10.20
C GLY A 30 -9.01 -2.87 8.96
N GLY A 31 -9.95 -1.95 9.11
CA GLY A 31 -10.81 -1.47 8.00
C GLY A 31 -11.72 -2.56 7.42
N THR A 32 -12.27 -2.34 6.23
CA THR A 32 -13.31 -3.21 5.64
C THR A 32 -12.77 -4.19 4.60
N SER A 33 -11.82 -3.75 3.79
CA SER A 33 -11.34 -4.51 2.63
C SER A 33 -10.29 -5.55 3.02
N PRO A 34 -10.23 -6.71 2.34
CA PRO A 34 -9.20 -7.72 2.57
C PRO A 34 -7.81 -7.17 2.24
N LYS A 35 -6.86 -7.37 3.16
CA LYS A 35 -5.48 -6.93 2.98
C LYS A 35 -4.51 -7.77 3.80
N VAL A 36 -3.28 -7.87 3.28
CA VAL A 36 -2.16 -8.56 3.92
C VAL A 36 -0.94 -7.65 3.88
N VAL A 37 0.07 -8.00 4.67
CA VAL A 37 1.40 -7.38 4.61
C VAL A 37 2.36 -8.41 4.04
N VAL A 38 3.16 -7.97 3.07
CA VAL A 38 4.19 -8.79 2.44
C VAL A 38 5.51 -8.05 2.37
N THR A 39 6.59 -8.82 2.40
CA THR A 39 7.94 -8.34 2.08
C THR A 39 8.33 -8.84 0.70
N ASP A 40 8.85 -7.94 -0.14
CA ASP A 40 9.26 -8.26 -1.51
C ASP A 40 10.74 -8.70 -1.60
N ALA A 41 11.22 -9.03 -2.81
CA ALA A 41 12.58 -9.50 -3.05
C ALA A 41 13.67 -8.50 -2.65
N ASN A 42 13.34 -7.21 -2.64
CA ASN A 42 14.25 -6.12 -2.28
C ASN A 42 14.16 -5.79 -0.78
N GLY A 43 13.40 -6.56 0.01
CA GLY A 43 13.18 -6.31 1.43
C GLY A 43 12.25 -5.11 1.69
N VAL A 44 11.45 -4.71 0.71
CA VAL A 44 10.45 -3.64 0.90
C VAL A 44 9.16 -4.25 1.40
N THR A 45 8.62 -3.69 2.48
CA THR A 45 7.33 -4.10 3.04
C THR A 45 6.17 -3.33 2.40
N TRP A 46 5.13 -4.08 2.03
CA TRP A 46 3.97 -3.59 1.32
C TRP A 46 2.68 -3.98 2.03
N PHE A 47 1.78 -3.00 2.21
CA PHE A 47 0.36 -3.26 2.48
C PHE A 47 -0.33 -3.60 1.16
N VAL A 48 -0.71 -4.86 1.02
CA VAL A 48 -1.38 -5.38 -0.16
C VAL A 48 -2.88 -5.40 0.09
N LYS A 49 -3.63 -4.55 -0.62
CA LYS A 49 -5.09 -4.47 -0.52
C LYS A 49 -5.74 -5.02 -1.79
N PHE A 50 -6.72 -5.89 -1.62
CA PHE A 50 -7.40 -6.57 -2.71
C PHE A 50 -8.80 -6.02 -2.97
N GLY A 51 -9.34 -6.36 -4.14
CA GLY A 51 -10.70 -6.02 -4.55
C GLY A 51 -10.79 -4.77 -5.42
N PHE A 52 -12.02 -4.31 -5.64
CA PHE A 52 -12.32 -3.26 -6.63
C PHE A 52 -11.64 -1.92 -6.32
N GLU A 53 -11.28 -1.66 -5.06
CA GLU A 53 -10.66 -0.42 -4.60
C GLU A 53 -9.18 -0.29 -5.00
N ALA A 54 -8.52 -1.38 -5.41
CA ALA A 54 -7.08 -1.38 -5.67
C ALA A 54 -6.65 -0.33 -6.73
N LYS A 55 -7.40 -0.26 -7.83
CA LYS A 55 -7.17 0.71 -8.91
C LYS A 55 -7.52 2.15 -8.52
N PRO A 56 -8.74 2.46 -8.05
CA PRO A 56 -9.10 3.84 -7.71
C PRO A 56 -8.24 4.40 -6.58
N GLU A 57 -7.87 3.62 -5.56
CA GLU A 57 -6.96 4.09 -4.51
C GLU A 57 -5.56 4.41 -5.04
N THR A 58 -5.03 3.59 -5.96
CA THR A 58 -3.74 3.85 -6.59
C THR A 58 -3.77 5.13 -7.42
N PHE A 59 -4.84 5.33 -8.18
CA PHE A 59 -5.04 6.54 -8.98
C PHE A 59 -5.19 7.78 -8.10
N ALA A 60 -6.03 7.72 -7.06
CA ALA A 60 -6.23 8.82 -6.12
C ALA A 60 -4.91 9.21 -5.42
N SER A 61 -4.10 8.23 -4.99
CA SER A 61 -2.80 8.52 -4.38
C SER A 61 -1.88 9.31 -5.32
N ARG A 62 -1.86 8.96 -6.62
CA ARG A 62 -1.06 9.71 -7.61
C ARG A 62 -1.51 11.16 -7.76
N ILE A 63 -2.82 11.40 -7.76
CA ILE A 63 -3.37 12.77 -7.81
C ILE A 63 -2.94 13.57 -6.58
N VAL A 64 -3.14 13.02 -5.38
CA VAL A 64 -2.80 13.68 -4.11
C VAL A 64 -1.32 14.00 -4.06
N ARG A 65 -0.44 13.06 -4.46
CA ARG A 65 1.01 13.30 -4.56
C ARG A 65 1.34 14.38 -5.60
N SER A 66 0.67 14.40 -6.76
CA SER A 66 0.92 15.41 -7.80
C SER A 66 0.57 16.83 -7.35
N ALA A 67 -0.36 16.95 -6.40
CA ALA A 67 -0.74 18.22 -5.78
C ALA A 67 0.21 18.63 -4.63
N GLY A 68 1.26 17.84 -4.34
CA GLY A 68 2.27 18.17 -3.30
C GLY A 68 1.91 17.65 -1.90
N TYR A 69 0.83 16.88 -1.75
CA TYR A 69 0.46 16.29 -0.46
C TYR A 69 1.15 14.94 -0.23
N PHE A 70 1.34 14.60 1.04
CA PHE A 70 1.80 13.28 1.43
C PHE A 70 0.71 12.23 1.19
N ALA A 71 1.02 11.22 0.37
CA ALA A 71 0.22 10.02 0.20
C ALA A 71 1.15 8.84 -0.14
N PRO A 72 0.78 7.60 0.23
CA PRO A 72 1.65 6.44 0.04
C PRO A 72 1.92 6.15 -1.43
N ILE A 73 3.15 5.73 -1.74
CA ILE A 73 3.46 5.20 -3.08
C ILE A 73 2.67 3.91 -3.28
N CYS A 74 1.84 3.89 -4.34
CA CYS A 74 0.94 2.80 -4.65
C CYS A 74 1.22 2.26 -6.06
N TYR A 75 1.26 0.94 -6.17
CA TYR A 75 1.31 0.20 -7.43
C TYR A 75 0.13 -0.76 -7.52
N VAL A 76 -0.39 -0.98 -8.73
CA VAL A 76 -1.30 -2.10 -8.99
C VAL A 76 -0.48 -3.22 -9.59
N VAL A 77 -0.48 -4.37 -8.93
CA VAL A 77 0.05 -5.62 -9.47
C VAL A 77 -1.13 -6.42 -10.01
N THR A 78 -1.12 -6.67 -11.32
CA THR A 78 -2.28 -7.28 -12.01
C THR A 78 -2.47 -8.73 -11.59
N ASP A 79 -1.39 -9.46 -11.41
CA ASP A 79 -1.35 -10.89 -11.08
C ASP A 79 -0.05 -11.18 -10.35
N GLY A 80 -0.09 -12.11 -9.39
CA GLY A 80 1.11 -12.49 -8.66
C GLY A 80 0.88 -13.66 -7.71
N GLN A 81 1.94 -13.98 -6.96
CA GLN A 81 1.93 -15.08 -6.01
C GLN A 81 2.60 -14.63 -4.71
N ILE A 82 1.95 -14.90 -3.59
CA ILE A 82 2.48 -14.68 -2.24
C ILE A 82 2.88 -16.02 -1.65
N GLN A 83 4.12 -16.12 -1.20
CA GLN A 83 4.72 -17.32 -0.63
C GLN A 83 4.55 -17.34 0.89
N GLY A 84 4.47 -18.55 1.47
CA GLY A 84 4.46 -18.74 2.92
C GLY A 84 3.14 -18.35 3.59
N ILE A 85 2.03 -18.33 2.85
CA ILE A 85 0.71 -18.14 3.45
C ILE A 85 0.39 -19.36 4.32
N PRO A 86 0.05 -19.16 5.61
CA PRO A 86 -0.34 -20.27 6.47
C PRO A 86 -1.72 -20.79 6.10
N ALA A 87 -1.82 -22.08 5.78
CA ALA A 87 -3.07 -22.72 5.36
C ALA A 87 -4.16 -22.64 6.44
N GLY A 88 -5.38 -22.26 6.03
CA GLY A 88 -6.57 -22.13 6.86
C GLY A 88 -6.49 -21.03 7.91
N LYS A 89 -5.63 -20.02 7.71
CA LYS A 89 -5.41 -18.93 8.68
C LYS A 89 -5.83 -17.55 8.18
N LEU A 90 -6.08 -17.35 6.88
CA LEU A 90 -6.63 -16.09 6.42
C LEU A 90 -8.11 -16.00 6.82
N LYS A 91 -8.55 -14.80 7.19
CA LYS A 91 -9.93 -14.53 7.61
C LYS A 91 -10.75 -13.88 6.51
N ARG A 92 -10.22 -12.81 5.92
CA ARG A 92 -10.88 -12.07 4.84
C ARG A 92 -10.09 -12.16 3.54
N ALA A 93 -8.77 -12.29 3.65
CA ALA A 93 -7.89 -12.38 2.50
C ALA A 93 -8.04 -13.71 1.72
N ASP A 94 -8.63 -14.75 2.33
CA ASP A 94 -9.03 -16.01 1.67
C ASP A 94 -9.97 -15.80 0.47
N LYS A 95 -10.76 -14.73 0.48
CA LYS A 95 -11.64 -14.33 -0.64
C LYS A 95 -10.88 -13.77 -1.84
N ALA A 96 -9.63 -13.38 -1.66
CA ALA A 96 -8.83 -12.67 -2.66
C ALA A 96 -7.53 -13.41 -3.03
N ILE A 97 -7.09 -14.33 -2.19
CA ILE A 97 -5.89 -15.12 -2.39
C ILE A 97 -6.27 -16.59 -2.29
N ASP A 98 -5.86 -17.37 -3.29
CA ASP A 98 -5.88 -18.83 -3.16
C ASP A 98 -4.82 -19.23 -2.14
N GLU A 99 -5.20 -19.71 -0.95
CA GLU A 99 -4.24 -20.09 0.10
C GLU A 99 -3.32 -21.26 -0.29
N THR A 100 -3.75 -22.13 -1.21
CA THR A 100 -2.97 -23.30 -1.62
C THR A 100 -1.84 -22.87 -2.55
N THR A 101 -2.14 -21.97 -3.48
CA THR A 101 -1.17 -21.52 -4.49
C THR A 101 -0.54 -20.17 -4.15
N GLY A 102 -1.14 -19.38 -3.27
CA GLY A 102 -0.79 -18.00 -2.99
C GLY A 102 -1.14 -17.02 -4.11
N ARG A 103 -1.87 -17.44 -5.14
CA ARG A 103 -2.20 -16.60 -6.30
C ARG A 103 -3.22 -15.53 -5.94
N PHE A 104 -3.00 -14.33 -6.45
CA PHE A 104 -3.93 -13.21 -6.35
C PHE A 104 -4.01 -12.47 -7.70
N SER A 105 -5.03 -11.61 -7.84
CA SER A 105 -5.16 -10.69 -8.96
C SER A 105 -5.56 -9.30 -8.50
N GLN A 106 -5.20 -8.30 -9.30
CA GLN A 106 -5.61 -6.89 -9.21
C GLN A 106 -5.43 -6.31 -7.80
N ALA A 107 -4.23 -6.43 -7.25
CA ALA A 107 -3.93 -6.00 -5.90
C ALA A 107 -3.17 -4.67 -5.87
N ARG A 108 -3.50 -3.81 -4.92
CA ARG A 108 -2.76 -2.58 -4.66
C ARG A 108 -1.67 -2.85 -3.64
N PHE A 109 -0.45 -2.53 -4.01
CA PHE A 109 0.72 -2.53 -3.15
C PHE A 109 1.00 -1.09 -2.73
N ALA A 110 0.65 -0.75 -1.48
CA ALA A 110 1.12 0.48 -0.84
C ALA A 110 2.39 0.19 -0.08
N ARG A 111 3.40 1.04 -0.23
CA ARG A 111 4.57 0.95 0.63
C ARG A 111 4.16 1.21 2.08
N GLU A 112 4.63 0.37 3.00
CA GLU A 112 4.46 0.62 4.42
C GLU A 112 5.20 1.92 4.78
N VAL A 113 4.49 2.81 5.45
CA VAL A 113 5.01 4.08 5.97
C VAL A 113 4.79 4.08 7.46
N GLU A 114 5.73 4.63 8.21
CA GLU A 114 5.54 4.83 9.63
C GLU A 114 4.52 5.95 9.86
N PHE A 115 3.50 5.64 10.66
CA PHE A 115 2.56 6.66 11.10
C PHE A 115 3.20 7.45 12.23
N VAL A 116 3.27 8.77 12.06
CA VAL A 116 3.62 9.67 13.16
C VAL A 116 2.42 9.73 14.11
N LYS A 117 2.61 9.24 15.34
CA LYS A 117 1.58 9.34 16.38
C LYS A 117 1.35 10.81 16.72
N ASP A 118 0.10 11.15 17.01
CA ASP A 118 -0.34 12.50 17.41
C ASP A 118 -0.14 13.60 16.36
N ALA A 119 0.26 13.23 15.14
CA ALA A 119 0.27 14.11 13.98
C ALA A 119 -1.15 14.36 13.47
N SER A 120 -1.50 15.64 13.34
CA SER A 120 -2.71 16.07 12.64
C SER A 120 -2.36 17.08 11.56
N TRP A 121 -3.11 17.04 10.46
CA TRP A 121 -3.09 18.05 9.42
C TRP A 121 -4.52 18.33 8.98
N THR A 122 -4.78 19.55 8.51
CA THR A 122 -6.06 19.91 7.89
C THR A 122 -5.78 20.43 6.49
N LEU A 123 -6.80 20.44 5.62
CA LEU A 123 -6.65 21.01 4.29
C LEU A 123 -6.22 22.50 4.37
N ASP A 124 -6.70 23.21 5.39
CA ASP A 124 -6.39 24.62 5.64
C ASP A 124 -5.01 24.82 6.31
N GLU A 125 -4.51 23.80 7.03
CA GLU A 125 -3.19 23.77 7.67
C GLU A 125 -2.44 22.49 7.29
N PRO A 126 -1.85 22.43 6.07
CA PRO A 126 -1.27 21.21 5.52
C PRO A 126 0.08 20.82 6.15
N THR A 127 0.55 21.58 7.15
CA THR A 127 1.79 21.31 7.87
C THR A 127 1.50 20.37 9.04
N ILE A 128 2.21 19.23 9.11
CA ILE A 128 2.12 18.32 10.25
C ILE A 128 2.65 19.04 11.49
N LYS A 129 1.79 19.22 12.51
CA LYS A 129 2.21 19.67 13.84
C LYS A 129 2.61 18.44 14.66
N ALA A 130 3.82 18.49 15.23
CA ALA A 130 4.34 17.52 16.18
C ALA A 130 4.09 17.98 17.62
#